data_AF-A0A127ES04-F1
#
_entry.id   AF-A0A127ES04-F1
#
_cell.length_a   1.000
_cell.length_b   1.000
_cell.length_c   1.000
_cell.angle_alpha   90.00
_cell.angle_beta   90.00
_cell.angle_gamma   90.00
#
_symmetry.space_group_name_H-M   'P 1'
#
loop_
_entity.id
_entity.type
_entity.pdbx_description
1 polymer ?
#
loop_
_entity_poly.entity_id
_entity_poly.type
_entity_poly.pdbx_seq_one_letter_code
_entity_poly.pdbx_strand_id
1 'polypeptide(L)'
;MGLMPDFILDWIDVGTFWTILMMTHGLLAVALLGAMTHQAMSVLAPVRQPAGGGFVTRFRAVQGAGYASAVCVLWIVTFLFGAWIYTKYRMYVRIPIEAQGYYKTLGVFDLKEHVAVIGLFLLPIYWYLWKNVRNAEYDSPRRWLTVLMAAMVWYLFLVGHFLNNVRGFGS
;
A
#
# COMPACT_ATOMS: atom_id res chain seq x y z
N MET A 1 -0.81 -33.65 3.18
CA MET A 1 -0.76 -33.49 4.64
C MET A 1 0.18 -32.33 4.93
N GLY A 2 -0.21 -31.13 5.33
CA GLY A 2 -1.45 -30.58 5.88
C GLY A 2 -0.98 -29.39 6.72
N LEU A 3 -0.93 -28.18 6.13
CA LEU A 3 -0.45 -26.95 6.78
C LEU A 3 -1.19 -25.69 6.26
N MET A 4 -2.49 -25.82 5.96
CA MET A 4 -3.39 -24.66 6.02
C MET A 4 -4.43 -24.95 7.09
N PRO A 5 -4.89 -23.93 7.85
CA PRO A 5 -6.00 -24.13 8.77
C PRO A 5 -7.26 -24.44 7.96
N ASP A 6 -7.65 -25.71 7.89
CA ASP A 6 -8.85 -26.19 7.17
C ASP A 6 -10.15 -25.55 7.70
N PHE A 7 -10.12 -24.95 8.89
CA PHE A 7 -11.32 -24.39 9.53
C PHE A 7 -12.00 -23.25 8.76
N ILE A 8 -11.33 -22.50 7.88
CA ILE A 8 -11.96 -21.39 7.13
C ILE A 8 -12.62 -21.93 5.86
N LEU A 9 -11.96 -22.86 5.17
CA LEU A 9 -12.44 -23.40 3.89
C LEU A 9 -13.61 -24.38 4.05
N ASP A 10 -13.87 -24.85 5.27
CA ASP A 10 -15.06 -25.64 5.61
C ASP A 10 -16.38 -24.83 5.55
N TRP A 11 -16.30 -23.49 5.66
CA TRP A 11 -17.49 -22.62 5.70
C TRP A 11 -17.70 -21.79 4.44
N ILE A 12 -16.65 -21.55 3.65
CA ILE A 12 -16.71 -20.77 2.41
C ILE A 12 -15.95 -21.47 1.29
N ASP A 13 -16.50 -21.43 0.07
CA ASP A 13 -15.80 -22.00 -1.07
C ASP A 13 -14.49 -21.23 -1.36
N VAL A 14 -13.54 -21.93 -1.98
CA VAL A 14 -12.20 -21.39 -2.28
C VAL A 14 -12.27 -20.11 -3.12
N GLY A 15 -13.17 -20.04 -4.09
CA GLY A 15 -13.40 -18.86 -4.92
C GLY A 15 -13.91 -17.66 -4.10
N THR A 16 -14.88 -17.89 -3.22
CA THR A 16 -15.37 -16.86 -2.28
C THR A 16 -14.25 -16.37 -1.37
N PHE A 17 -13.43 -17.27 -0.82
CA PHE A 17 -12.28 -16.90 -0.01
C PHE A 17 -11.33 -15.93 -0.74
N TRP A 18 -10.91 -16.27 -1.97
CA TRP A 18 -10.02 -15.41 -2.76
C TRP A 18 -10.64 -14.07 -3.10
N THR A 19 -11.96 -14.05 -3.32
CA THR A 19 -12.70 -12.81 -3.63
C THR A 19 -12.72 -11.89 -2.43
N ILE A 20 -13.07 -12.40 -1.24
CA ILE A 20 -13.06 -11.64 0.02
C ILE A 20 -11.64 -11.12 0.31
N LEU A 21 -10.61 -11.95 0.13
CA LEU A 21 -9.23 -11.55 0.34
C LEU A 21 -8.81 -10.41 -0.60
N MET A 22 -9.13 -10.51 -1.90
CA MET A 22 -8.85 -9.47 -2.89
C MET A 22 -9.59 -8.15 -2.59
N MET A 23 -10.88 -8.23 -2.24
CA MET A 23 -11.68 -7.06 -1.87
C MET A 23 -11.11 -6.39 -0.63
N THR A 24 -10.80 -7.17 0.41
CA THR A 24 -10.24 -6.66 1.67
C THR A 24 -8.87 -6.02 1.44
N HIS A 25 -7.98 -6.67 0.68
CA HIS A 25 -6.69 -6.11 0.30
C HIS A 25 -6.86 -4.80 -0.48
N GLY A 26 -7.78 -4.75 -1.44
CA GLY A 26 -8.09 -3.54 -2.20
C GLY A 26 -8.55 -2.38 -1.33
N LEU A 27 -9.47 -2.62 -0.39
CA LEU A 27 -9.93 -1.60 0.56
C LEU A 27 -8.80 -1.11 1.47
N LEU A 28 -7.98 -2.01 1.99
CA LEU A 28 -6.80 -1.66 2.80
C LEU A 28 -5.78 -0.85 1.99
N ALA A 29 -5.55 -1.22 0.73
CA ALA A 29 -4.65 -0.49 -0.16
C ALA A 29 -5.15 0.93 -0.46
N VAL A 30 -6.47 1.11 -0.68
CA VAL A 30 -7.08 2.45 -0.82
C VAL A 30 -6.96 3.26 0.47
N ALA A 31 -7.19 2.64 1.63
CA ALA A 31 -7.03 3.30 2.93
C ALA A 31 -5.58 3.77 3.15
N LEU A 32 -4.60 2.92 2.83
CA LEU A 32 -3.17 3.25 2.90
C LEU A 32 -2.80 4.37 1.93
N LEU A 33 -3.30 4.31 0.69
CA LEU A 33 -3.11 5.34 -0.34
C LEU A 33 -3.63 6.70 0.14
N GLY A 34 -4.84 6.72 0.70
CA GLY A 34 -5.46 7.91 1.28
C GLY A 34 -4.62 8.45 2.44
N ALA A 35 -4.32 7.62 3.44
CA ALA A 35 -3.55 8.02 4.62
C ALA A 35 -2.19 8.64 4.25
N MET A 36 -1.45 8.01 3.35
CA MET A 36 -0.16 8.52 2.88
C MET A 36 -0.30 9.80 2.05
N THR A 37 -1.32 9.92 1.21
CA THR A 37 -1.56 11.13 0.42
C THR A 37 -1.90 12.32 1.31
N HIS A 38 -2.78 12.13 2.30
CA HIS A 38 -3.12 13.15 3.28
C HIS A 38 -1.90 13.62 4.07
N GLN A 39 -1.08 12.67 4.56
CA GLN A 39 0.10 12.99 5.33
C GLN A 39 1.22 13.62 4.48
N ALA A 40 1.40 13.18 3.23
CA ALA A 40 2.32 13.82 2.29
C ALA A 40 1.92 15.28 2.05
N MET A 41 0.62 15.56 1.92
CA MET A 41 0.13 16.92 1.74
C MET A 41 0.29 17.77 3.00
N SER A 42 0.16 17.21 4.20
CA SER A 42 0.40 17.95 5.43
C SER A 42 1.87 18.35 5.63
N VAL A 43 2.82 17.55 5.13
CA VAL A 43 4.25 17.90 5.18
C VAL A 43 4.72 18.79 4.02
N LEU A 44 4.08 18.70 2.85
CA LEU A 44 4.42 19.52 1.68
C LEU A 44 3.79 20.92 1.75
N ALA A 45 2.59 21.03 2.31
CA ALA A 45 1.82 22.27 2.37
C ALA A 45 1.20 22.48 3.77
N PRO A 46 2.02 22.65 4.83
CA PRO A 46 1.54 22.73 6.20
C PRO A 46 0.62 23.94 6.44
N VAL A 47 -0.44 23.73 7.23
CA VAL A 47 -1.36 24.82 7.63
C VAL A 47 -0.69 25.67 8.71
N ARG A 48 -0.41 26.94 8.39
CA ARG A 48 0.25 27.88 9.31
C ARG A 48 -0.73 28.67 10.19
N GLN A 49 -1.97 28.88 9.73
CA GLN A 49 -3.03 29.53 10.50
C GLN A 49 -4.41 28.93 10.15
N PRO A 50 -5.26 28.58 11.14
CA PRO A 50 -6.51 27.85 10.92
C PRO A 50 -7.74 28.72 10.58
N ALA A 51 -7.61 30.03 10.38
CA ALA A 51 -8.78 30.90 10.15
C ALA A 51 -9.41 30.66 8.76
N GLY A 52 -10.61 30.07 8.72
CA GLY A 52 -11.50 30.04 7.54
C GLY A 52 -11.18 29.01 6.45
N GLY A 53 -10.40 27.97 6.73
CA GLY A 53 -9.91 27.04 5.71
C GLY A 53 -11.00 26.21 4.98
N GLY A 54 -11.04 26.32 3.65
CA GLY A 54 -11.84 25.46 2.76
C GLY A 54 -11.37 24.00 2.72
N PHE A 55 -11.96 23.19 1.83
CA PHE A 55 -11.71 21.74 1.74
C PHE A 55 -10.22 21.36 1.72
N VAL A 56 -9.42 22.02 0.88
CA VAL A 56 -7.97 21.75 0.75
C VAL A 56 -7.22 22.03 2.06
N THR A 57 -7.62 23.06 2.81
CA THR A 57 -7.01 23.35 4.11
C THR A 57 -7.29 22.23 5.11
N ARG A 58 -8.50 21.67 5.12
CA ARG A 58 -8.83 20.53 5.97
C ARG A 58 -8.10 19.26 5.53
N PHE A 59 -8.02 19.02 4.22
CA PHE A 59 -7.34 17.86 3.62
C PHE A 59 -5.86 17.77 4.04
N ARG A 60 -5.17 18.92 4.12
CA ARG A 60 -3.75 19.02 4.53
C ARG A 60 -3.52 19.32 6.02
N ALA A 61 -4.57 19.51 6.81
CA ALA A 61 -4.47 19.83 8.25
C ALA A 61 -4.26 18.59 9.15
N VAL A 62 -3.87 17.46 8.56
CA VAL A 62 -3.73 16.20 9.28
C VAL A 62 -2.55 16.23 10.24
N GLN A 63 -2.78 15.80 11.49
CA GLN A 63 -1.72 15.60 12.46
C GLN A 63 -0.82 14.43 12.05
N GLY A 64 0.32 14.73 11.45
CA GLY A 64 1.19 13.72 10.83
C GLY A 64 1.69 12.64 11.80
N ALA A 65 1.93 12.98 13.07
CA ALA A 65 2.38 12.00 14.08
C ALA A 65 1.32 10.94 14.39
N GLY A 66 0.03 11.31 14.44
CA GLY A 66 -1.07 10.37 14.67
C GLY A 66 -1.25 9.39 13.51
N TYR A 67 -0.95 9.84 12.28
CA TYR A 67 -1.07 9.02 11.08
C TYR A 67 0.07 8.00 10.94
N ALA A 68 1.26 8.28 11.46
CA ALA A 68 2.43 7.42 11.24
C ALA A 68 2.23 5.99 11.74
N SER A 69 1.67 5.81 12.94
CA SER A 69 1.40 4.48 13.47
C SER A 69 0.32 3.75 12.66
N ALA A 70 -0.74 4.46 12.26
CA ALA A 70 -1.79 3.90 11.41
C ALA A 70 -1.26 3.49 10.03
N VAL A 71 -0.41 4.30 9.42
CA VAL A 71 0.28 3.99 8.15
C VAL A 71 1.13 2.73 8.29
N CYS A 72 1.92 2.59 9.35
CA CYS A 72 2.74 1.40 9.57
C CYS A 72 1.89 0.13 9.68
N VAL A 73 0.81 0.18 10.46
CA VAL A 73 -0.11 -0.95 10.60
C VAL A 73 -0.79 -1.27 9.26
N LEU A 74 -1.35 -0.27 8.58
CA LEU A 74 -1.99 -0.44 7.27
C LEU A 74 -1.01 -1.04 6.26
N TRP A 75 0.24 -0.58 6.23
CA TRP A 75 1.26 -1.13 5.35
C TRP A 75 1.51 -2.61 5.63
N ILE A 76 1.76 -2.97 6.90
CA ILE A 76 2.04 -4.36 7.29
C ILE A 76 0.87 -5.27 6.92
N VAL A 77 -0.36 -4.90 7.28
CA VAL A 77 -1.54 -5.73 7.01
C VAL A 77 -1.78 -5.84 5.49
N THR A 78 -1.68 -4.73 4.76
CA THR A 78 -1.82 -4.73 3.30
C THR A 78 -0.75 -5.60 2.64
N PHE A 79 0.49 -5.52 3.11
CA PHE A 79 1.62 -6.33 2.65
C PHE A 79 1.38 -7.82 2.88
N LEU A 80 0.91 -8.22 4.07
CA LEU A 80 0.62 -9.63 4.37
C LEU A 80 -0.48 -10.20 3.47
N PHE A 81 -1.56 -9.45 3.27
CA PHE A 81 -2.63 -9.88 2.37
C PHE A 81 -2.16 -9.93 0.91
N GLY A 82 -1.35 -8.94 0.51
CA GLY A 82 -0.70 -8.91 -0.80
C GLY A 82 0.23 -10.09 -1.01
N ALA A 83 1.02 -10.47 -0.01
CA ALA A 83 1.91 -11.63 -0.06
C ALA A 83 1.13 -12.95 -0.21
N TRP A 84 -0.04 -13.06 0.41
CA TRP A 84 -0.92 -14.21 0.21
C TRP A 84 -1.47 -14.25 -1.22
N ILE A 85 -1.99 -13.12 -1.73
CA ILE A 85 -2.46 -12.98 -3.12
C ILE A 85 -1.32 -13.25 -4.12
N TYR A 86 -0.10 -12.87 -3.78
CA TYR A 86 1.09 -13.06 -4.61
C TYR A 86 1.37 -14.55 -4.88
N THR A 87 1.03 -15.46 -3.97
CA THR A 87 1.15 -16.91 -4.24
C THR A 87 0.30 -17.33 -5.43
N LYS A 88 -0.96 -16.84 -5.50
CA LYS A 88 -1.86 -17.09 -6.63
C LYS A 88 -1.37 -16.42 -7.90
N TYR A 89 -0.81 -15.22 -7.80
CA TYR A 89 -0.14 -14.57 -8.93
C TYR A 89 0.98 -15.44 -9.51
N ARG A 90 1.87 -15.97 -8.66
CA ARG A 90 3.03 -16.75 -9.11
C ARG A 90 2.63 -18.06 -9.80
N MET A 91 1.60 -18.74 -9.30
CA MET A 91 1.17 -20.02 -9.85
C MET A 91 0.26 -19.89 -11.06
N TYR A 92 -0.66 -18.92 -11.04
CA TYR A 92 -1.74 -18.88 -12.02
C TYR A 92 -1.69 -17.67 -12.96
N VAL A 93 -1.05 -16.56 -12.56
CA VAL A 93 -1.03 -15.30 -13.33
C VAL A 93 0.23 -15.14 -14.17
N ARG A 94 1.38 -15.42 -13.57
CA ARG A 94 2.68 -15.22 -14.21
C ARG A 94 2.86 -16.07 -15.46
N ILE A 95 2.52 -17.36 -15.38
CA ILE A 95 2.77 -18.33 -16.46
C ILE A 95 2.06 -17.91 -17.77
N PRO A 96 0.75 -17.57 -17.78
CA PRO A 96 0.11 -17.12 -19.00
C PRO A 96 0.64 -15.79 -19.55
N ILE A 97 0.97 -14.83 -18.69
CA ILE A 97 1.54 -13.52 -19.11
C ILE A 97 2.89 -13.71 -19.80
N GLU A 98 3.72 -14.60 -19.26
CA GLU A 98 5.01 -14.97 -19.82
C GLU A 98 4.85 -15.70 -21.16
N ALA A 99 3.92 -16.67 -21.24
CA ALA A 99 3.61 -17.38 -22.49
C ALA A 99 3.08 -16.47 -23.60
N GLN A 100 2.40 -15.37 -23.24
CA GLN A 100 1.89 -14.36 -24.18
C GLN A 100 2.95 -13.29 -24.55
N GLY A 101 4.16 -13.36 -24.00
CA GLY A 101 5.25 -12.43 -24.31
C GLY A 101 5.10 -11.04 -23.67
N TYR A 102 4.25 -10.87 -22.66
CA TYR A 102 4.03 -9.59 -21.97
C TYR A 102 5.11 -9.30 -20.90
N TYR A 103 6.38 -9.37 -21.30
CA TYR A 103 7.53 -9.24 -20.40
C TYR A 103 7.64 -7.88 -19.70
N LYS A 104 7.18 -6.80 -20.36
CA LYS A 104 7.17 -5.47 -19.75
C LYS A 104 6.16 -5.40 -18.59
N THR A 105 4.97 -5.98 -18.78
CA THR A 105 3.94 -6.08 -17.72
C THR A 105 4.45 -6.91 -16.55
N LEU A 106 5.12 -8.03 -16.85
CA LEU A 106 5.77 -8.87 -15.85
C LEU A 106 6.86 -8.11 -15.06
N GLY A 107 7.76 -7.41 -15.76
CA GLY A 107 8.83 -6.64 -15.12
C GLY A 107 8.34 -5.50 -14.24
N VAL A 108 7.29 -4.78 -14.66
CA VAL A 108 6.65 -3.73 -13.84
C VAL A 108 6.03 -4.33 -12.58
N PHE A 109 5.44 -5.52 -12.67
CA PHE A 109 4.91 -6.21 -11.50
C PHE A 109 6.02 -6.70 -10.56
N ASP A 110 7.07 -7.32 -11.09
CA ASP A 110 8.18 -7.77 -10.26
C ASP A 110 8.84 -6.58 -9.54
N LEU A 111 8.98 -5.42 -10.20
CA LEU A 111 9.45 -4.19 -9.56
C LEU A 111 8.50 -3.71 -8.44
N LYS A 112 7.18 -3.78 -8.63
CA LYS A 112 6.19 -3.50 -7.58
C LYS A 112 6.44 -4.34 -6.33
N GLU A 113 6.71 -5.63 -6.47
CA GLU A 113 6.98 -6.48 -5.29
C GLU A 113 8.25 -6.05 -4.54
N HIS A 114 9.30 -5.63 -5.25
CA HIS A 114 10.49 -5.06 -4.62
C HIS A 114 10.18 -3.75 -3.89
N VAL A 115 9.39 -2.85 -4.50
CA VAL A 115 8.98 -1.59 -3.88
C VAL A 115 8.17 -1.83 -2.60
N ALA A 116 7.30 -2.84 -2.57
CA ALA A 116 6.52 -3.20 -1.39
C ALA A 116 7.43 -3.65 -0.23
N VAL A 117 8.44 -4.46 -0.52
CA VAL A 117 9.44 -4.92 0.44
C VAL A 117 10.34 -3.77 0.92
N ILE A 118 10.81 -2.91 0.01
CA ILE A 118 11.60 -1.72 0.36
C ILE A 118 10.83 -0.83 1.33
N GLY A 119 9.56 -0.54 1.04
CA GLY A 119 8.75 0.28 1.94
C GLY A 119 8.48 -0.39 3.28
N LEU A 120 8.36 -1.73 3.33
CA LEU A 120 8.29 -2.48 4.59
C LEU A 120 9.55 -2.27 5.45
N PHE A 121 10.74 -2.33 4.84
CA PHE A 121 12.00 -2.07 5.53
C PHE A 121 12.18 -0.62 5.98
N LEU A 122 11.52 0.33 5.30
CA LEU A 122 11.55 1.75 5.68
C LEU A 122 10.62 2.08 6.88
N LEU A 123 9.65 1.22 7.21
CA LEU A 123 8.68 1.48 8.28
C LEU A 123 9.30 1.80 9.65
N PRO A 124 10.35 1.10 10.14
CA PRO A 124 10.94 1.40 11.43
C PRO A 124 11.55 2.80 11.48
N ILE A 125 12.24 3.21 10.40
CA ILE A 125 12.86 4.53 10.28
C ILE A 125 11.76 5.59 10.19
N TYR A 126 10.75 5.37 9.35
CA TYR A 126 9.61 6.26 9.21
C TYR A 126 8.87 6.47 10.55
N TRP A 127 8.58 5.38 11.26
CA TRP A 127 7.93 5.45 12.57
C TRP A 127 8.80 6.16 13.61
N TYR A 128 10.10 5.86 13.65
CA TYR A 128 11.03 6.49 14.56
C TYR A 128 11.08 8.02 14.36
N LEU A 129 11.17 8.47 13.10
CA LEU A 129 11.22 9.89 12.79
C LEU A 129 9.92 10.58 13.25
N TRP A 130 8.75 10.00 12.98
CA TRP A 130 7.46 10.57 13.40
C TRP A 130 7.18 10.50 14.90
N LYS A 131 7.67 9.47 15.60
CA LYS A 131 7.62 9.39 17.07
C LYS A 131 8.39 10.54 17.71
N ASN A 132 9.47 10.99 17.08
CA ASN A 132 10.33 12.08 17.53
C ASN A 132 9.97 13.42 16.85
N VAL A 133 8.68 13.73 16.71
CA VAL A 133 8.20 14.93 15.99
C VAL A 133 8.72 16.25 16.57
N ARG A 134 9.06 16.28 17.86
CA ARG A 134 9.58 17.47 18.56
C ARG A 134 11.03 17.80 18.21
N ASN A 135 11.77 16.86 17.63
CA ASN A 135 13.14 17.12 17.17
C ASN A 135 13.10 17.79 15.79
N ALA A 136 13.60 19.02 15.72
CA ALA A 136 13.64 19.83 14.50
C ALA A 136 14.64 19.30 13.46
N GLU A 137 15.69 18.59 13.87
CA GLU A 137 16.67 17.98 12.95
C GLU A 137 16.01 16.92 12.04
N TYR A 138 14.90 16.34 12.51
CA TYR A 138 14.17 15.31 11.78
C TYR A 138 13.09 15.88 10.85
N ASP A 139 12.89 17.19 10.79
CA ASP A 139 11.85 17.82 9.96
C ASP A 139 12.00 17.47 8.48
N SER A 140 13.21 17.65 7.93
CA SER A 140 13.49 17.36 6.52
C SER A 140 13.46 15.85 6.21
N PRO A 141 14.14 14.97 6.98
CA PRO A 141 14.00 13.52 6.82
C PRO A 141 12.56 13.01 6.88
N ARG A 142 11.75 13.47 7.86
CA ARG A 142 10.32 13.10 7.96
C ARG A 142 9.55 13.47 6.72
N ARG A 143 9.72 14.71 6.26
CA ARG A 143 9.02 15.25 5.09
C ARG A 143 9.33 14.40 3.86
N TRP A 144 10.60 14.20 3.54
CA TRP A 144 10.98 13.51 2.31
C TRP A 144 10.73 12.02 2.35
N LEU A 145 10.90 11.36 3.51
CA LEU A 145 10.54 9.95 3.65
C LEU A 145 9.03 9.73 3.50
N THR A 146 8.21 10.63 4.04
CA THR A 146 6.74 10.58 3.86
C THR A 146 6.36 10.73 2.39
N VAL A 147 6.99 11.65 1.66
CA VAL A 147 6.75 11.84 0.23
C VAL A 147 7.18 10.63 -0.58
N LEU A 148 8.36 10.07 -0.27
CA LEU A 148 8.87 8.85 -0.92
C LEU A 148 7.91 7.68 -0.70
N MET A 149 7.48 7.45 0.54
CA MET A 149 6.53 6.39 0.84
C MET A 149 5.19 6.62 0.15
N ALA A 150 4.71 7.85 0.03
CA ALA A 150 3.48 8.15 -0.69
C ALA A 150 3.62 7.81 -2.19
N ALA A 151 4.75 8.19 -2.81
CA ALA A 151 5.04 7.84 -4.19
C ALA A 151 5.11 6.31 -4.40
N MET A 152 5.73 5.58 -3.46
CA MET A 152 5.76 4.12 -3.47
C MET A 152 4.34 3.53 -3.40
N VAL A 153 3.49 3.99 -2.48
CA VAL A 153 2.12 3.48 -2.35
C VAL A 153 1.29 3.76 -3.61
N TRP A 154 1.42 4.96 -4.20
CA TRP A 154 0.78 5.28 -5.48
C TRP A 154 1.24 4.33 -6.59
N TYR A 155 2.54 4.09 -6.71
CA TYR A 155 3.08 3.14 -7.67
C TYR A 155 2.54 1.72 -7.44
N LEU A 156 2.55 1.23 -6.20
CA LEU A 156 2.03 -0.08 -5.82
C LEU A 156 0.55 -0.25 -6.21
N PHE A 157 -0.25 0.77 -5.93
CA PHE A 157 -1.69 0.78 -6.19
C PHE A 157 -2.00 0.79 -7.69
N LEU A 158 -1.33 1.65 -8.45
CA LEU A 158 -1.53 1.77 -9.91
C LEU A 158 -1.12 0.48 -10.62
N VAL A 159 0.06 -0.06 -10.32
CA VAL A 159 0.52 -1.33 -10.92
C VAL A 159 -0.42 -2.49 -10.57
N GLY A 160 -0.89 -2.55 -9.32
CA GLY A 160 -1.87 -3.54 -8.89
C GLY A 160 -3.18 -3.46 -9.69
N HIS A 161 -3.71 -2.26 -9.91
CA HIS A 161 -4.92 -2.05 -10.71
C HIS A 161 -4.72 -2.37 -12.19
N PHE A 162 -3.61 -1.92 -12.79
CA PHE A 162 -3.32 -2.22 -14.19
C PHE A 162 -3.22 -3.72 -14.45
N LEU A 163 -2.56 -4.49 -13.58
CA LEU A 163 -2.50 -5.94 -13.73
C LEU A 163 -3.89 -6.59 -13.66
N ASN A 164 -4.72 -6.13 -12.71
CA ASN A 164 -6.08 -6.63 -12.59
C ASN A 164 -6.87 -6.39 -13.88
N ASN A 165 -6.70 -5.23 -14.51
CA ASN A 165 -7.34 -4.90 -15.79
C ASN A 165 -6.76 -5.70 -16.97
N VAL A 166 -5.45 -5.94 -17.03
CA VAL A 166 -4.84 -6.80 -18.08
C VAL A 166 -5.38 -8.22 -18.02
N ARG A 167 -5.67 -8.75 -16.83
CA ARG A 167 -6.42 -10.01 -16.68
C ARG A 167 -7.92 -9.87 -16.93
N GLY A 168 -8.51 -8.73 -16.60
CA GLY A 168 -9.93 -8.42 -16.75
C GLY A 168 -10.38 -8.08 -18.18
N PHE A 169 -9.46 -7.77 -19.10
CA PHE A 169 -9.75 -7.64 -20.54
C PHE A 169 -9.93 -8.99 -21.25
N GLY A 170 -9.90 -10.11 -20.51
CA GLY A 170 -10.09 -11.46 -21.06
C GLY A 170 -10.76 -12.41 -20.07
N SER A 171 -11.85 -11.99 -19.42
CA SER A 171 -12.86 -12.94 -18.93
C SER A 171 -13.47 -13.70 -20.10
#